data_AF-A0A3B1D7G3-F1
#
_entry.id   AF-A0A3B1D7G3-F1
#
_cell.length_a   1.000
_cell.length_b   1.000
_cell.length_c   1.000
_cell.angle_alpha   90.00
_cell.angle_beta   90.00
_cell.angle_gamma   90.00
#
_symmetry.space_group_name_H-M   'P 1'
#
loop_
_entity.id
_entity.type
_entity.pdbx_description
1 polymer ?
#
loop_
_entity_poly.entity_id
_entity_poly.type
_entity_poly.pdbx_seq_one_letter_code
_entity_poly.pdbx_strand_id
1 'polypeptide(L)' 'MISKATKFLSEVRVEVKKVTWPSKKEAIGGTTVVVVVVFLIALFLGIVDALLSKIVQGLI' A
#
# COMPACT_ATOMS: atom_id res chain seq x y z
N MET A 1 35.82 -2.71 13.96
CA MET A 1 34.34 -2.70 13.96
C MET A 1 33.77 -2.22 12.63
N ILE A 2 34.22 -1.08 12.10
CA ILE A 2 33.76 -0.53 10.81
C ILE A 2 33.95 -1.51 9.64
N SER A 3 35.08 -2.24 9.55
CA SER A 3 35.28 -3.20 8.44
C SER A 3 34.37 -4.43 8.50
N LYS A 4 33.89 -4.83 9.69
CA LYS A 4 32.89 -5.90 9.81
C LYS A 4 31.53 -5.42 9.30
N ALA A 5 31.16 -4.17 9.58
CA ALA A 5 29.91 -3.56 9.10
C ALA A 5 29.90 -3.38 7.58
N THR A 6 31.01 -2.93 6.98
CA THR A 6 31.10 -2.80 5.52
C THR A 6 31.05 -4.15 4.81
N LYS A 7 31.68 -5.19 5.40
CA LYS A 7 31.59 -6.56 4.89
C LYS A 7 30.17 -7.11 4.97
N PHE A 8 29.49 -6.91 6.09
CA PHE A 8 28.08 -7.29 6.26
C PHE A 8 27.15 -6.59 5.25
N LEU A 9 27.32 -5.29 5.02
CA LEU A 9 26.57 -4.55 3.99
C LEU A 9 26.82 -5.10 2.57
N SER A 10 28.05 -5.51 2.28
CA SER A 10 28.39 -6.15 1.01
C SER A 10 27.70 -7.52 0.86
N GLU A 11 27.69 -8.32 1.92
CA GLU A 11 27.03 -9.63 1.96
C GLU A 11 25.50 -9.49 1.79
N VAL A 12 24.87 -8.55 2.51
CA VAL A 12 23.43 -8.23 2.36
C VAL A 12 23.09 -7.79 0.94
N ARG A 13 23.94 -6.94 0.32
CA ARG A 13 23.73 -6.52 -1.07
C ARG A 13 23.76 -7.70 -2.05
N VAL A 14 24.58 -8.72 -1.79
CA VAL A 14 24.63 -9.94 -2.61
C VAL A 14 23.37 -10.78 -2.41
N GLU A 15 22.88 -10.93 -1.18
CA GLU A 15 21.65 -11.69 -0.90
C GLU A 15 20.39 -11.00 -1.46
N VAL A 16 20.29 -9.67 -1.36
CA VAL A 16 19.17 -8.91 -1.93
C VAL A 16 19.07 -9.06 -3.44
N LYS A 17 20.19 -9.30 -4.15
CA LYS A 17 20.18 -9.58 -5.58
C LYS A 17 19.61 -10.96 -5.94
N LYS A 18 19.60 -11.92 -5.00
CA LYS A 18 19.00 -13.24 -5.20
C LYS A 18 17.48 -13.24 -4.99
N VAL A 19 16.93 -12.16 -4.43
CA VAL A 19 15.49 -12.01 -4.23
C VAL A 19 14.80 -11.87 -5.58
N THR A 20 13.83 -12.74 -5.84
CA THR A 20 12.93 -12.64 -6.98
C THR A 20 11.88 -11.56 -6.72
N TRP A 21 12.13 -10.37 -7.27
CA TRP A 21 11.17 -9.27 -7.25
C TRP A 21 10.08 -9.48 -8.32
N PRO A 22 8.86 -8.98 -8.07
CA PRO A 22 7.79 -9.03 -9.07
C PRO A 22 8.21 -8.27 -10.33
N SER A 23 7.76 -8.76 -11.48
CA SER A 23 7.92 -8.03 -12.74
C SER A 23 7.17 -6.70 -12.68
N LYS A 24 7.58 -5.72 -13.51
CA LYS A 24 6.90 -4.42 -13.60
C LYS A 24 5.39 -4.57 -13.84
N LYS A 25 4.99 -5.58 -14.62
CA LYS A 25 3.58 -5.86 -14.92
C LYS A 25 2.81 -6.34 -13.68
N GLU A 26 3.38 -7.24 -12.90
CA GLU A 26 2.76 -7.75 -11.66
C GLU A 26 2.66 -6.66 -10.60
N ALA A 27 3.71 -5.84 -10.44
CA ALA A 27 3.71 -4.71 -9.51
C ALA A 27 2.61 -3.68 -9.85
N ILE A 28 2.47 -3.34 -11.14
CA ILE A 28 1.41 -2.45 -11.62
C ILE A 28 0.03 -3.09 -11.44
N GLY A 29 -0.11 -4.38 -11.75
CA GLY A 29 -1.36 -5.12 -11.56
C GLY A 29 -1.82 -5.10 -10.10
N GLY A 30 -0.93 -5.44 -9.16
CA GLY A 30 -1.21 -5.40 -7.73
C GLY A 30 -1.61 -4.00 -7.25
N THR A 31 -0.88 -2.97 -7.67
CA THR A 31 -1.17 -1.58 -7.30
C THR A 31 -2.53 -1.13 -7.87
N THR A 32 -2.85 -1.51 -9.10
CA THR A 32 -4.12 -1.15 -9.75
C THR A 32 -5.31 -1.73 -8.98
N VAL A 33 -5.23 -2.99 -8.56
CA VAL A 33 -6.28 -3.63 -7.77
C VAL A 33 -6.48 -2.89 -6.44
N VAL A 34 -5.39 -2.56 -5.75
CA VAL A 34 -5.47 -1.82 -4.48
C VAL A 34 -6.14 -0.46 -4.68
N VAL A 35 -5.75 0.30 -5.71
CA VAL A 35 -6.36 1.62 -6.00
C VAL A 35 -7.87 1.49 -6.26
N VAL A 36 -8.30 0.50 -7.04
CA VAL A 36 -9.72 0.26 -7.32
C VAL A 36 -10.49 -0.05 -6.03
N VAL A 37 -9.98 -0.95 -5.21
CA VAL A 37 -10.64 -1.34 -3.94
C VAL A 37 -10.73 -0.15 -2.98
N VAL A 38 -9.65 0.62 -2.83
CA VAL A 38 -9.65 1.83 -1.99
C VAL A 38 -10.66 2.84 -2.49
N PHE A 39 -10.75 3.06 -3.80
CA PHE A 39 -11.71 3.98 -4.40
C PHE A 39 -13.16 3.56 -4.13
N LEU A 40 -13.47 2.27 -4.27
CA LEU A 40 -14.81 1.73 -3.99
C LEU A 40 -15.21 1.90 -2.52
N ILE A 41 -14.29 1.59 -1.59
CA ILE A 41 -14.54 1.74 -0.16
C ILE A 41 -14.72 3.22 0.21
N ALA A 42 -13.86 4.10 -0.30
CA ALA A 42 -13.96 5.54 -0.06
C ALA A 42 -15.29 6.11 -0.55
N LEU A 43 -15.75 5.69 -1.74
CA LEU A 43 -17.05 6.09 -2.26
C LEU A 43 -18.20 5.59 -1.39
N PHE A 44 -18.16 4.31 -0.98
CA PHE A 44 -19.18 3.73 -0.11
C PHE A 44 -19.27 4.47 1.23
N LEU A 45 -18.14 4.65 1.91
CA LEU A 45 -18.09 5.37 3.18
C LEU A 45 -18.55 6.82 3.01
N GLY A 46 -18.10 7.52 1.95
CA GLY A 46 -18.53 8.89 1.67
C GLY A 46 -20.05 9.02 1.47
N ILE A 47 -20.69 8.04 0.83
CA ILE A 47 -22.15 8.01 0.69
C ILE A 47 -22.82 7.79 2.04
N VAL A 48 -22.33 6.83 2.82
CA VAL A 48 -22.88 6.50 4.14
C VAL A 48 -22.75 7.70 5.09
N ASP A 49 -21.59 8.35 5.13
CA ASP A 49 -21.33 9.51 5.96
C ASP A 49 -22.22 10.69 5.56
N ALA A 50 -22.40 10.93 4.27
CA ALA A 50 -23.29 11.98 3.77
C ALA A 50 -24.76 11.71 4.12
N LEU A 51 -25.21 10.46 4.01
CA LEU A 51 -26.58 10.07 4.36
C LEU A 51 -26.82 10.20 5.87
N LEU A 52 -25.92 9.67 6.69
CA LEU A 52 -26.00 9.76 8.15
C LEU A 52 -25.95 11.21 8.61
N SER A 53 -25.07 12.03 8.05
CA SER A 53 -24.98 13.47 8.39
C SER A 53 -26.30 14.20 8.14
N LYS A 54 -26.99 13.90 7.03
CA LYS A 54 -28.31 14.49 6.73
C LYS A 54 -29.38 14.03 7.71
N ILE A 55 -29.38 12.76 8.10
CA ILE A 55 -30.35 12.22 9.08
C ILE A 55 -30.13 12.88 10.44
N VAL A 56 -28.88 12.97 10.89
CA VAL A 56 -28.53 13.59 12.17
C VAL A 56 -28.89 15.08 12.18
N GLN A 57 -28.59 15.83 11.11
CA GLN A 57 -29.00 17.23 10.98
C GLN A 57 -30.51 17.43 10.92
N GLY A 58 -31.28 16.45 10.45
CA GLY A 58 -32.74 16.53 10.45
C GLY A 58 -33.38 16.18 11.81
N LEU A 59 -32.63 15.52 12.70
CA LEU A 59 -33.10 15.09 14.02
C LEU A 59 -32.79 16.11 15.13
N ILE A 60 -31.69 16.86 14.98
CA ILE A 60 -31.29 17.98 15.84
C ILE A 60 -31.99 19.25 15.36
#